data_AF-A0A608DN74-F1
#
_entry.id   AF-A0A608DN74-F1
#
_cell.length_a   1.000
_cell.length_b   1.000
_cell.length_c   1.000
_cell.angle_alpha   90.00
_cell.angle_beta   90.00
_cell.angle_gamma   90.00
#
_symmetry.space_group_name_H-M   'P 1'
#
loop_
_entity.id
_entity.type
_entity.pdbx_description
1 polymer ?
#
loop_
_entity_poly.entity_id
_entity_poly.type
_entity_poly.pdbx_seq_one_letter_code
_entity_poly.pdbx_strand_id
1 'polypeptide(L)'
;MVEFKQFYTEREVSDKLAALIQIARPSNCLELSAGEGALIDAVLKKYPKVHVTAVDIDYKNASYLRGKYPDVNVLCGDSTLPELCDLINDSSFDIALCNPPFKSIVINSYISSLVFDMTGKKFKGDKVRAEIVFLLLNLKKLKSSGELAIIL
;
A
#
# COMPACT_ATOMS: atom_id res chain seq x y z
N MET A 1 6.91 -19.83 -13.47
CA MET A 1 7.38 -19.00 -12.34
C MET A 1 7.22 -17.56 -12.78
N VAL A 2 6.28 -16.82 -12.18
CA VAL A 2 6.06 -15.41 -12.54
C VAL A 2 7.10 -14.60 -11.77
N GLU A 3 8.00 -13.95 -12.50
CA GLU A 3 9.00 -13.06 -11.95
C GLU A 3 8.36 -11.68 -11.78
N PHE A 4 8.08 -11.28 -10.53
CA PHE A 4 7.63 -9.93 -10.24
C PHE A 4 8.86 -9.02 -10.33
N LYS A 5 8.82 -7.97 -11.17
CA LYS A 5 9.91 -6.99 -11.24
C LYS A 5 10.03 -6.30 -9.86
N GLN A 6 11.06 -6.68 -9.10
CA GLN A 6 11.31 -6.16 -7.76
C GLN A 6 12.12 -4.87 -7.86
N PHE A 7 11.50 -3.75 -7.49
CA PHE A 7 12.18 -2.48 -7.26
C PHE A 7 12.10 -2.18 -5.77
N TYR A 8 13.16 -2.52 -5.05
CA TYR A 8 13.23 -2.28 -3.61
C TYR A 8 13.43 -0.80 -3.32
N THR A 9 12.73 -0.29 -2.31
CA THR A 9 12.90 1.10 -1.86
C THR A 9 14.19 1.23 -1.07
N GLU A 10 15.06 2.14 -1.50
CA GLU A 10 16.27 2.47 -0.76
C GLU A 10 15.95 3.04 0.62
N ARG A 11 16.70 2.61 1.64
CA ARG A 11 16.46 3.00 3.04
C ARG A 11 16.44 4.52 3.24
N GLU A 12 17.31 5.25 2.55
CA GLU A 12 17.35 6.72 2.65
C GLU A 12 16.05 7.37 2.15
N VAL A 13 15.45 6.82 1.09
CA VAL A 13 14.16 7.28 0.56
C VAL A 13 13.06 6.97 1.57
N SER A 14 13.06 5.76 2.15
CA SER A 14 12.09 5.36 3.18
C SER A 14 12.15 6.26 4.41
N ASP A 15 13.34 6.53 4.94
CA ASP A 15 13.53 7.40 6.10
C ASP A 15 13.08 8.84 5.82
N LYS A 16 13.38 9.38 4.63
CA LYS A 16 12.90 10.71 4.22
C LYS A 16 11.38 10.75 4.10
N LEU A 17 10.77 9.73 3.49
CA LEU A 17 9.32 9.68 3.32
C LEU A 17 8.60 9.59 4.68
N ALA A 18 9.08 8.75 5.59
CA ALA A 18 8.54 8.66 6.95
C ALA A 18 8.70 9.98 7.72
N ALA A 19 9.81 10.71 7.53
CA ALA A 19 10.04 12.00 8.17
C ALA A 19 9.00 13.06 7.78
N LEU A 20 8.47 13.03 6.55
CA LEU A 20 7.48 13.98 6.06
C LEU A 20 6.09 13.84 6.71
N ILE A 21 5.76 12.67 7.27
CA ILE A 21 4.48 12.41 7.94
C ILE A 21 4.32 13.31 9.17
N GLN A 22 3.23 14.06 9.30
CA GLN A 22 3.02 15.03 10.38
C GLN A 22 2.06 14.54 11.48
N ILE A 23 1.44 13.37 11.31
CA ILE A 23 0.55 12.80 12.33
C ILE A 23 1.30 12.56 13.64
N ALA A 24 0.80 13.15 14.73
CA ALA A 24 1.48 13.13 16.02
C ALA A 24 1.45 11.74 16.69
N ARG A 25 0.30 11.05 16.63
CA ARG A 25 0.07 9.75 17.31
C ARG A 25 -0.79 8.85 16.44
N PRO A 26 -0.26 8.33 15.32
CA PRO A 26 -0.99 7.39 14.48
C PRO A 26 -1.23 6.08 15.23
N SER A 27 -2.39 5.46 15.03
CA SER A 27 -2.74 4.17 15.60
C SER A 27 -2.60 3.04 14.59
N ASN A 28 -2.99 3.28 13.34
CA ASN A 28 -3.03 2.28 12.26
C ASN A 28 -2.28 2.77 11.01
N CYS A 29 -1.45 1.90 10.44
CA CYS A 29 -0.69 2.13 9.21
C CYS A 29 -0.96 1.00 8.20
N LEU A 30 -1.11 1.36 6.92
CA LEU A 30 -1.29 0.44 5.82
C LEU A 30 -0.11 0.55 4.84
N GLU A 31 0.37 -0.58 4.32
CA GLU A 31 1.29 -0.66 3.19
C GLU A 31 0.78 -1.69 2.19
N LEU A 32 0.36 -1.26 0.99
CA LEU A 32 -0.30 -2.15 0.01
C LEU A 32 0.66 -2.88 -0.95
N SER A 33 1.95 -2.57 -0.90
CA SER A 33 3.01 -3.11 -1.76
C SER A 33 4.33 -3.26 -0.99
N ALA A 34 4.29 -4.05 0.09
CA ALA A 34 5.28 -3.97 1.16
C ALA A 34 6.71 -4.43 0.80
N GLY A 35 6.86 -5.33 -0.17
CA GLY A 35 8.14 -5.95 -0.50
C GLY A 35 8.81 -6.55 0.75
N GLU A 36 10.07 -6.17 0.99
CA GLU A 36 10.84 -6.56 2.18
C GLU A 36 10.62 -5.64 3.39
N GLY A 37 9.73 -4.64 3.27
CA GLY A 37 9.32 -3.79 4.39
C GLY A 37 10.22 -2.59 4.66
N ALA A 38 10.92 -2.03 3.66
CA ALA A 38 11.76 -0.84 3.86
C ALA A 38 10.97 0.38 4.39
N LEU A 39 9.76 0.61 3.86
CA LEU A 39 8.85 1.65 4.36
C LEU A 39 8.31 1.33 5.76
N ILE A 40 8.08 0.05 6.05
CA ILE A 40 7.66 -0.45 7.37
C ILE A 40 8.75 -0.21 8.42
N ASP A 41 10.02 -0.49 8.08
CA ASP A 41 11.17 -0.17 8.95
C ASP A 41 11.20 1.31 9.33
N ALA A 42 11.05 2.19 8.34
CA ALA A 42 11.09 3.64 8.56
C ALA A 42 9.91 4.15 9.41
N VAL A 43 8.70 3.64 9.17
CA VAL A 43 7.52 4.06 9.95
C VAL A 43 7.56 3.53 11.38
N LEU A 44 8.00 2.28 11.60
CA LEU A 44 8.13 1.71 12.94
C LEU A 44 9.25 2.37 13.74
N LYS A 45 10.33 2.80 13.08
CA LYS A 45 11.39 3.61 13.70
C LYS A 45 10.85 4.95 14.23
N LYS A 46 9.95 5.60 13.48
CA LYS A 46 9.33 6.88 13.87
C LYS A 46 8.17 6.71 14.85
N TYR A 47 7.37 5.66 14.68
CA TYR A 47 6.16 5.36 15.44
C TYR A 47 6.18 3.91 15.95
N PRO A 48 6.95 3.59 17.01
CA PRO A 48 7.14 2.21 17.46
C PRO A 48 5.88 1.48 17.95
N LYS A 49 4.77 2.19 18.12
CA LYS A 49 3.50 1.66 18.63
C LYS A 49 2.39 1.63 17.58
N VAL A 50 2.67 2.00 16.33
CA VAL A 50 1.66 1.96 15.27
C VAL A 50 1.40 0.51 14.86
N HIS A 51 0.12 0.14 14.70
CA HIS A 51 -0.25 -1.17 14.18
C HIS A 51 -0.16 -1.14 12.66
N VAL A 52 0.65 -2.01 12.08
CA VAL A 52 0.86 -2.05 10.62
C VAL A 52 0.08 -3.22 10.03
N THR A 53 -0.65 -2.95 8.96
CA THR A 53 -1.13 -3.96 8.01
C THR A 53 -0.30 -3.85 6.74
N ALA A 54 0.35 -4.95 6.35
CA ALA A 54 1.21 -5.03 5.19
C ALA A 54 0.64 -6.02 4.19
N VAL A 55 0.71 -5.67 2.90
CA VAL A 55 0.22 -6.50 1.82
C VAL A 55 1.31 -6.65 0.77
N ASP A 56 1.53 -7.89 0.33
CA ASP A 56 2.37 -8.17 -0.83
C ASP A 56 1.81 -9.33 -1.66
N ILE A 57 1.99 -9.27 -2.97
CA ILE A 57 1.54 -10.33 -3.89
C ILE A 57 2.50 -11.52 -3.91
N ASP A 58 3.78 -11.30 -3.59
CA ASP A 58 4.78 -12.35 -3.54
C ASP A 58 4.77 -13.04 -2.16
N TYR A 59 4.46 -14.33 -2.17
CA TYR A 59 4.48 -15.17 -0.97
C TYR A 59 5.83 -15.15 -0.24
N LYS A 60 6.95 -15.00 -0.96
CA LYS A 60 8.28 -14.92 -0.35
C LYS A 60 8.42 -13.67 0.49
N ASN A 61 7.99 -12.52 -0.04
CA ASN A 61 7.96 -11.25 0.69
C ASN A 61 7.02 -11.34 1.88
N ALA A 62 5.79 -11.83 1.69
CA ALA A 62 4.84 -11.98 2.79
C ALA A 62 5.38 -12.91 3.90
N SER A 63 6.06 -14.01 3.55
CA SER A 63 6.67 -14.92 4.52
C SER A 63 7.85 -14.26 5.24
N TYR A 64 8.68 -13.52 4.51
CA TYR A 64 9.78 -12.75 5.08
C TYR A 64 9.28 -11.68 6.07
N LEU A 65 8.25 -10.92 5.70
CA LEU A 65 7.63 -9.91 6.56
C LEU A 65 7.08 -10.51 7.86
N ARG A 66 6.40 -11.67 7.80
CA ARG A 66 5.90 -12.36 9.01
C ARG A 66 7.03 -12.81 9.93
N GLY A 67 8.17 -13.23 9.38
CA GLY A 67 9.35 -13.59 10.16
C GLY A 67 10.07 -12.38 10.76
N LYS A 68 10.16 -11.28 10.01
CA LYS A 68 10.85 -10.05 10.43
C LYS A 68 10.03 -9.22 11.42
N TYR A 69 8.71 -9.21 11.27
CA TYR A 69 7.79 -8.38 12.07
C TYR A 69 6.62 -9.22 12.63
N PRO A 70 6.80 -9.84 13.81
CA PRO A 70 5.76 -10.73 14.38
C PRO A 70 4.46 -10.01 14.74
N ASP A 71 4.51 -8.70 15.02
CA ASP A 71 3.35 -7.88 15.41
C ASP A 71 2.66 -7.21 14.21
N VAL A 72 3.16 -7.39 12.99
CA VAL A 72 2.57 -6.82 11.76
C VAL A 72 1.55 -7.78 11.18
N ASN A 73 0.37 -7.28 10.86
CA ASN A 73 -0.64 -8.05 10.16
C ASN A 73 -0.28 -8.16 8.67
N VAL A 74 0.23 -9.32 8.24
CA VAL A 74 0.69 -9.54 6.86
C VAL A 74 -0.32 -10.34 6.05
N LEU A 75 -0.87 -9.71 5.02
CA LEU A 75 -1.75 -10.32 4.03
C LEU A 75 -0.95 -10.63 2.75
N CYS A 76 -1.17 -11.82 2.17
CA CYS A 76 -0.53 -12.23 0.92
C CYS A 76 -1.58 -12.25 -0.19
N GLY A 77 -1.42 -11.42 -1.22
CA GLY A 77 -2.37 -11.34 -2.33
C GLY A 77 -2.18 -10.12 -3.22
N ASP A 78 -2.97 -10.04 -4.29
CA ASP A 78 -3.01 -8.88 -5.18
C ASP A 78 -3.94 -7.79 -4.64
N SER A 79 -3.36 -6.65 -4.24
CA SER A 79 -4.08 -5.47 -3.72
C SER A 79 -5.09 -4.88 -4.72
N THR A 80 -5.00 -5.23 -6.00
CA THR A 80 -5.91 -4.77 -7.06
C THR A 80 -7.12 -5.67 -7.28
N LEU A 81 -7.25 -6.72 -6.47
CA LEU A 81 -8.38 -7.64 -6.47
C LEU A 81 -9.33 -7.36 -5.28
N PRO A 82 -10.66 -7.47 -5.50
CA PRO A 82 -11.64 -7.17 -4.46
C PRO A 82 -11.48 -8.08 -3.24
N GLU A 83 -11.14 -9.36 -3.42
CA GLU A 83 -11.05 -10.35 -2.34
C GLU A 83 -10.03 -9.95 -1.27
N LEU A 84 -8.93 -9.30 -1.66
CA LEU A 84 -7.93 -8.82 -0.72
C LEU A 84 -8.31 -7.45 -0.15
N CYS A 85 -8.86 -6.59 -1.00
CA CYS A 85 -9.24 -5.25 -0.58
C CYS A 85 -10.40 -5.24 0.41
N ASP A 86 -11.32 -6.20 0.35
CA ASP A 86 -12.46 -6.33 1.26
C ASP A 86 -12.06 -6.84 2.65
N LEU A 87 -10.87 -7.43 2.80
CA LEU A 87 -10.29 -7.79 4.11
C LEU A 87 -9.76 -6.57 4.88
N ILE A 88 -9.63 -5.42 4.20
CA ILE A 88 -9.03 -4.21 4.74
C ILE A 88 -10.10 -3.14 4.84
N ASN A 89 -10.46 -2.72 6.05
CA ASN A 89 -11.53 -1.75 6.25
C ASN A 89 -11.21 -0.41 5.57
N ASP A 90 -12.19 0.13 4.84
CA ASP A 90 -12.13 1.49 4.30
C ASP A 90 -12.08 2.52 5.43
N SER A 91 -11.48 3.68 5.14
CA SER A 91 -11.40 4.82 6.07
C SER A 91 -10.93 4.50 7.49
N SER A 92 -9.99 3.57 7.64
CA SER A 92 -9.58 3.03 8.95
C SER A 92 -8.12 3.32 9.33
N PHE A 93 -7.32 3.81 8.38
CA PHE A 93 -5.89 4.04 8.58
C PHE A 93 -5.55 5.52 8.78
N ASP A 94 -4.62 5.77 9.70
CA ASP A 94 -4.04 7.10 9.92
C ASP A 94 -2.92 7.36 8.91
N ILE A 95 -2.11 6.35 8.61
CA ILE A 95 -1.02 6.43 7.65
C ILE A 95 -1.22 5.37 6.58
N ALA A 96 -0.97 5.75 5.32
CA ALA A 96 -0.82 4.83 4.22
C ALA A 96 0.56 5.06 3.58
N LEU A 97 1.28 3.97 3.35
CA LEU A 97 2.60 3.93 2.74
C LEU A 97 2.50 3.13 1.44
N CYS A 98 3.24 3.53 0.41
CA CYS A 98 3.21 2.81 -0.85
C CYS A 98 4.45 3.10 -1.72
N ASN A 99 5.13 2.04 -2.15
CA ASN A 99 5.97 2.06 -3.35
C ASN A 99 5.35 1.14 -4.41
N PRO A 100 4.42 1.65 -5.23
CA PRO A 100 3.64 0.82 -6.13
C PRO A 100 4.51 0.22 -7.25
N PRO A 101 4.06 -0.89 -7.88
CA PRO A 101 4.76 -1.44 -9.02
C PRO A 101 4.68 -0.49 -10.23
N PHE A 102 5.83 -0.14 -10.83
CA PHE A 102 5.91 0.75 -11.99
C PHE A 102 5.60 0.04 -13.31
N LYS A 103 4.34 -0.33 -13.51
CA LYS A 103 3.88 -1.06 -14.71
C LYS A 103 2.44 -0.72 -15.09
N SER A 104 2.06 -1.01 -16.32
CA SER A 104 0.66 -1.01 -16.73
C SER A 104 -0.02 -2.33 -16.33
N ILE A 105 -1.23 -2.22 -15.78
CA ILE A 105 -2.10 -3.35 -15.44
C ILE A 105 -3.41 -3.26 -16.22
N VAL A 106 -4.05 -4.41 -16.41
CA VAL A 106 -5.36 -4.52 -17.08
C VAL A 106 -6.44 -3.99 -16.15
N ILE A 107 -7.40 -3.25 -16.70
CA ILE A 107 -8.55 -2.78 -15.94
C ILE A 107 -9.56 -3.92 -15.83
N ASN A 108 -9.86 -4.31 -14.59
CA ASN A 108 -10.98 -5.19 -14.26
C ASN A 108 -12.18 -4.36 -13.78
N SER A 109 -13.32 -5.02 -13.52
CA SER A 109 -14.53 -4.37 -13.02
C SER A 109 -14.29 -3.62 -11.71
N TYR A 110 -13.46 -4.16 -10.82
CA TYR A 110 -13.13 -3.55 -9.53
C TYR A 110 -12.36 -2.24 -9.68
N ILE A 111 -11.28 -2.23 -10.47
CA ILE A 111 -10.49 -1.02 -10.77
C ILE A 111 -11.36 0.02 -11.46
N SER A 112 -12.23 -0.41 -12.41
CA SER A 112 -13.15 0.50 -13.08
C SER A 112 -14.13 1.16 -12.08
N SER A 113 -14.68 0.39 -11.13
CA SER A 113 -15.56 0.93 -10.09
C SER A 113 -14.80 1.87 -9.16
N LEU A 114 -13.61 1.50 -8.69
CA LEU A 114 -12.75 2.34 -7.85
C LEU A 114 -12.49 3.71 -8.51
N VAL A 115 -12.11 3.72 -9.79
CA VAL A 115 -11.87 4.99 -10.52
C VAL A 115 -13.14 5.82 -10.59
N PHE A 116 -14.29 5.20 -10.85
CA PHE A 116 -15.56 5.91 -10.92
C PHE A 116 -15.95 6.50 -9.56
N ASP A 117 -15.88 5.72 -8.49
CA ASP A 117 -16.23 6.15 -7.13
C ASP A 117 -15.35 7.32 -6.67
N MET A 118 -14.06 7.30 -7.02
CA MET A 118 -13.09 8.32 -6.58
C MET A 118 -13.07 9.58 -7.45
N THR A 119 -13.51 9.51 -8.71
CA THR A 119 -13.35 10.61 -9.68
C THR A 119 -14.64 11.08 -10.35
N GLY A 120 -15.73 10.33 -10.21
CA GLY A 120 -16.97 10.52 -10.96
C GLY A 120 -16.85 10.23 -12.47
N LYS A 121 -15.71 9.71 -12.93
CA LYS A 121 -15.42 9.46 -14.34
C LYS A 121 -15.19 7.99 -14.61
N LYS A 122 -15.77 7.50 -15.71
CA LYS A 122 -15.42 6.18 -16.24
C LYS A 122 -14.05 6.27 -16.91
N PHE A 123 -13.18 5.32 -16.60
CA PHE A 123 -11.92 5.18 -17.32
C PHE A 123 -12.18 4.73 -18.76
N LYS A 124 -11.44 5.31 -19.71
CA LYS A 124 -11.49 4.92 -21.13
C LYS A 124 -10.19 4.23 -21.51
N GLY A 125 -10.23 2.92 -21.65
CA GLY A 125 -9.10 2.09 -22.06
C GLY A 125 -9.03 0.77 -21.29
N ASP A 126 -8.15 -0.13 -21.75
CA ASP A 126 -8.04 -1.49 -21.22
C ASP A 126 -6.90 -1.64 -20.21
N LYS A 127 -6.04 -0.63 -20.11
CA LYS A 127 -4.87 -0.61 -19.22
C LYS A 127 -4.72 0.73 -18.50
N VAL A 128 -4.22 0.66 -17.27
CA VAL A 128 -3.90 1.82 -16.43
C VAL A 128 -2.54 1.62 -15.76
N ARG A 129 -1.85 2.69 -15.40
CA ARG A 129 -0.65 2.65 -14.55
C ARG A 129 -1.03 2.15 -13.16
N ALA A 130 -0.35 1.12 -12.67
CA ALA A 130 -0.65 0.55 -11.35
C ALA A 130 -0.44 1.60 -10.25
N GLU A 131 0.50 2.51 -10.41
CA GLU A 131 0.75 3.62 -9.49
C GLU A 131 -0.51 4.46 -9.23
N ILE A 132 -1.31 4.70 -10.27
CA ILE A 132 -2.58 5.42 -10.15
C ILE A 132 -3.62 4.59 -9.40
N VAL A 133 -3.69 3.29 -9.65
CA VAL A 133 -4.61 2.39 -8.93
C VAL A 133 -4.26 2.32 -7.46
N PHE A 134 -2.97 2.14 -7.13
CA PHE A 134 -2.49 2.10 -5.76
C PHE A 134 -2.67 3.44 -5.05
N LEU A 135 -2.50 4.58 -5.73
CA LEU A 135 -2.86 5.89 -5.18
C LEU A 135 -4.33 5.91 -4.74
N LEU A 136 -5.25 5.51 -5.62
CA LEU A 136 -6.69 5.50 -5.32
C LEU A 136 -7.06 4.51 -4.21
N LEU A 137 -6.46 3.32 -4.20
CA LEU A 137 -6.66 2.33 -3.15
C LEU A 137 -6.23 2.87 -1.78
N ASN A 138 -5.03 3.45 -1.69
CA ASN A 138 -4.56 4.02 -0.42
C ASN A 138 -5.48 5.16 0.04
N LEU A 139 -5.90 6.06 -0.85
CA LEU A 139 -6.85 7.13 -0.52
C LEU A 139 -8.19 6.61 -0.01
N LYS A 140 -8.71 5.52 -0.59
CA LYS A 140 -9.95 4.87 -0.14
C LYS A 140 -9.82 4.28 1.28
N LYS A 141 -8.65 3.76 1.64
CA LYS A 141 -8.40 3.14 2.96
C LYS A 141 -8.09 4.16 4.06
N LEU A 142 -7.66 5.37 3.70
CA LEU A 142 -7.33 6.42 4.67
C LEU A 142 -8.56 7.04 5.34
N LYS A 143 -8.42 7.36 6.63
CA LYS A 143 -9.31 8.30 7.31
C LYS A 143 -9.25 9.67 6.62
N SER A 144 -10.29 10.49 6.82
CA SER A 144 -10.31 11.87 6.30
C SER A 144 -9.17 12.74 6.81
N SER A 145 -8.63 12.45 8.00
CA SER A 145 -7.45 13.12 8.59
C SER A 145 -6.15 12.33 8.39
N GLY A 146 -6.17 11.28 7.57
CA GLY A 146 -5.01 10.42 7.35
C GLY A 146 -4.04 11.00 6.34
N GLU A 147 -2.81 10.49 6.35
CA GLU A 147 -1.74 10.92 5.46
C GLU A 147 -1.25 9.77 4.58
N LEU A 148 -1.09 10.04 3.29
CA LEU A 148 -0.47 9.13 2.32
C LEU A 148 0.96 9.55 2.05
N ALA A 149 1.90 8.63 2.24
CA ALA A 149 3.28 8.76 1.81
C ALA A 149 3.53 7.75 0.67
N ILE A 150 3.65 8.23 -0.57
CA ILE A 150 3.71 7.39 -1.77
C ILE A 150 4.84 7.82 -2.72
N ILE A 151 5.48 6.86 -3.38
CA ILE A 151 6.46 7.06 -4.45
C ILE A 151 5.74 6.90 -5.80
N LEU A 152 5.92 7.84 -6.74
CA LEU A 152 5.25 7.87 -8.05
C LEU A 152 6.23 8.18 -9.19
#